data_AF-A0A6A6YF60-F1
#
_entry.id   AF-A0A6A6YF60-F1
#
_cell.length_a   1.000
_cell.length_b   1.000
_cell.length_c   1.000
_cell.angle_alpha   90.00
_cell.angle_beta   90.00
_cell.angle_gamma   90.00
#
_symmetry.space_group_name_H-M   'P 1'
#
loop_
_entity.id
_entity.type
_entity.pdbx_description
1 polymer ?
#
loop_
_entity_poly.entity_id
_entity_poly.type
_entity_poly.pdbx_seq_one_letter_code
_entity_poly.pdbx_strand_id
1 'polypeptide(L)' 'MNVRQRKEMSTSKYQQTLPSSTNLKYAELTNLDLSTFDQPGGKQRLVAQLKDSIESVGFFHVTNSASARKK' A
#
# COMPACT_ATOMS: atom_id res chain seq x y z
N MET A 1 -16.90 -19.77 48.46
CA MET A 1 -16.12 -20.04 47.22
C MET A 1 -15.07 -18.94 47.06
N ASN A 2 -13.80 -19.33 46.87
CA ASN A 2 -12.62 -18.47 47.00
C ASN A 2 -12.32 -17.76 45.67
N VAL A 3 -12.23 -16.43 45.69
CA VAL A 3 -12.07 -15.54 44.52
C VAL A 3 -10.67 -15.56 43.89
N ARG A 4 -9.79 -16.47 44.32
CA ARG A 4 -8.35 -16.52 43.95
C ARG A 4 -8.04 -17.25 42.64
N GLN A 5 -9.04 -17.67 41.88
CA GLN A 5 -8.86 -18.32 40.59
C GLN A 5 -9.58 -17.58 39.47
N ARG A 6 -9.33 -16.28 39.31
CA ARG A 6 -9.41 -15.69 37.98
C ARG A 6 -8.15 -16.15 37.24
N LYS A 7 -8.23 -17.36 36.68
CA LYS A 7 -7.29 -17.83 35.66
C LYS A 7 -7.30 -16.75 34.58
N GLU A 8 -6.28 -15.89 34.61
CA GLU A 8 -6.06 -14.89 33.57
C GLU A 8 -6.13 -15.64 32.24
N MET A 9 -7.17 -15.34 31.45
CA MET A 9 -7.33 -15.93 30.14
C MET A 9 -6.14 -15.45 29.32
N SER A 10 -5.15 -16.34 29.20
CA SER A 10 -3.92 -16.13 28.46
C SER A 10 -4.29 -15.63 27.07
N THR A 11 -4.12 -14.33 26.84
CA THR A 11 -4.26 -13.74 25.52
C THR A 11 -3.16 -14.35 24.68
N SER A 12 -3.54 -15.20 23.73
CA SER A 12 -2.58 -15.78 22.78
C SER A 12 -1.83 -14.62 22.12
N LYS A 13 -0.55 -14.50 22.43
CA LYS A 13 0.30 -13.46 21.85
C LYS A 13 0.55 -13.82 20.40
N TYR A 14 0.44 -12.83 19.51
CA TYR A 14 0.79 -12.99 18.11
C TYR A 14 2.20 -13.58 17.99
N GLN A 15 2.32 -14.75 17.37
CA GLN A 15 3.60 -15.38 17.03
C GLN A 15 3.85 -15.22 15.55
N GLN A 16 4.85 -14.40 15.20
CA GLN A 16 5.27 -14.23 13.83
C GLN A 16 6.03 -15.47 13.35
N THR A 17 5.67 -15.97 12.17
CA THR A 17 6.36 -17.09 11.54
C THR A 17 7.72 -16.66 10.98
N LEU A 18 8.59 -17.63 10.72
CA LEU A 18 9.88 -17.39 10.07
C LEU A 18 9.66 -16.76 8.68
N PRO A 19 10.50 -15.79 8.28
CA PRO A 19 10.41 -15.17 6.96
C PRO A 19 10.74 -16.19 5.85
N SER A 20 10.15 -16.00 4.67
CA SER A 20 10.48 -16.81 3.50
C SER A 20 11.93 -16.57 3.08
N SER A 21 12.66 -17.65 2.79
CA SER A 21 14.04 -17.59 2.26
C SER A 21 14.10 -17.47 0.73
N THR A 22 12.95 -17.32 0.06
CA THR A 22 12.87 -17.27 -1.40
C THR A 22 13.25 -15.87 -1.91
N ASN A 23 14.22 -15.79 -2.81
CA ASN A 23 14.56 -14.54 -3.49
C ASN A 23 13.57 -14.29 -4.64
N LEU A 24 12.61 -13.40 -4.42
CA LEU A 24 11.63 -12.99 -5.43
C LEU A 24 12.10 -11.71 -6.12
N LYS A 25 11.97 -11.66 -7.45
CA LYS A 25 12.16 -10.40 -8.19
C LYS A 25 11.06 -9.43 -7.80
N TYR A 26 11.47 -8.22 -7.40
CA TYR A 26 10.55 -7.12 -7.17
C TYR A 26 9.92 -6.67 -8.50
N ALA A 27 8.67 -6.22 -8.42
CA ALA A 27 8.01 -5.58 -9.55
C ALA A 27 8.41 -4.10 -9.64
N GLU A 28 8.58 -3.61 -10.86
CA GLU A 28 8.77 -2.18 -11.12
C GLU A 28 7.42 -1.46 -11.03
N LEU A 29 7.27 -0.58 -10.03
CA LEU A 29 6.03 0.14 -9.78
C LEU A 29 5.98 1.43 -10.58
N THR A 30 4.92 1.61 -11.35
CA THR A 30 4.67 2.87 -12.06
C THR A 30 4.35 3.99 -11.08
N ASN A 31 4.91 5.18 -11.34
CA ASN A 31 4.60 6.39 -10.60
C ASN A 31 3.67 7.31 -11.41
N LEU A 32 2.48 7.60 -10.86
CA LEU A 32 1.48 8.47 -11.46
C LEU A 32 1.67 9.90 -10.97
N ASP A 33 2.20 10.77 -11.83
CA ASP A 33 2.45 12.18 -11.51
C ASP A 33 1.27 13.08 -11.86
N LEU A 34 0.56 13.53 -10.82
CA LEU A 34 -0.61 14.40 -10.97
C LEU A 34 -0.29 15.85 -11.34
N SER A 35 0.99 16.24 -11.39
CA SER A 35 1.40 17.60 -11.83
C SER A 35 0.95 17.90 -13.27
N THR A 36 0.74 16.87 -14.09
CA THR A 36 0.34 16.98 -15.50
C THR A 36 -1.17 17.06 -15.71
N PHE A 37 -1.96 16.97 -14.64
CA PHE A 37 -3.42 16.85 -14.72
C PHE A 37 -4.10 18.00 -15.49
N ASP A 38 -3.64 19.23 -15.27
CA ASP A 38 -4.21 20.44 -15.91
C ASP A 38 -3.65 20.71 -17.32
N GLN A 39 -2.67 19.92 -17.76
CA GLN A 39 -2.16 20.04 -19.12
C GLN A 39 -3.21 19.56 -20.14
N PRO A 40 -3.23 20.12 -21.37
CA PRO A 40 -4.09 19.63 -22.43
C PRO A 40 -3.84 18.13 -22.66
N GLY A 41 -4.87 17.30 -22.54
CA GLY A 41 -4.75 15.84 -22.66
C GLY A 41 -4.17 15.13 -21.42
N GLY A 42 -3.84 15.85 -20.35
CA GLY A 42 -3.21 15.30 -19.15
C GLY A 42 -4.05 14.21 -18.48
N LYS A 43 -5.36 14.45 -18.34
CA LYS A 43 -6.29 13.47 -17.76
C LYS A 43 -6.32 12.16 -18.53
N GLN A 44 -6.35 12.22 -19.87
CA GLN A 44 -6.36 11.03 -20.72
C GLN A 44 -5.07 10.23 -20.58
N ARG A 45 -3.92 10.91 -20.51
CA ARG A 45 -2.63 10.26 -20.28
C ARG A 45 -2.54 9.61 -18.90
N LEU A 46 -3.02 10.30 -17.87
CA LEU A 46 -3.07 9.76 -16.50
C LEU A 46 -3.99 8.54 -16.40
N VAL A 47 -5.15 8.55 -17.06
CA VAL A 47 -6.05 7.39 -17.11
C VAL A 47 -5.40 6.21 -17.82
N ALA A 48 -4.70 6.44 -18.94
CA ALA A 48 -4.00 5.38 -19.65
C ALA A 48 -2.90 4.75 -18.79
N GLN A 49 -2.09 5.57 -18.10
CA GLN A 49 -1.05 5.09 -17.18
C GLN A 49 -1.63 4.32 -16.00
N LEU A 50 -2.73 4.83 -15.43
CA LEU A 50 -3.43 4.16 -14.33
C LEU A 50 -3.92 2.77 -14.76
N LYS A 51 -4.56 2.68 -15.92
CA LYS A 51 -5.10 1.41 -16.45
C LYS A 51 -3.99 0.38 -16.64
N ASP A 52 -2.91 0.78 -17.30
CA ASP A 52 -1.76 -0.09 -17.57
C ASP A 52 -1.09 -0.59 -16.27
N SER A 53 -0.99 0.28 -15.27
CA SER A 53 -0.40 -0.08 -13.96
C SER A 53 -1.23 -1.08 -13.18
N ILE A 54 -2.57 -0.97 -13.24
CA ILE A 54 -3.49 -1.90 -12.60
C ILE A 54 -3.46 -3.26 -13.29
N GLU A 55 -3.43 -3.28 -14.63
CA GLU A 55 -3.46 -4.51 -15.43
C GLU A 55 -2.13 -5.29 -15.36
N SER A 56 -0.99 -4.61 -15.21
CA SER A 56 0.34 -5.24 -15.22
C SER A 56 0.82 -5.68 -13.83
N VAL A 57 0.83 -4.77 -12.85
CA VAL A 57 1.41 -5.01 -11.52
C VAL A 57 0.35 -4.99 -10.42
N GLY A 58 -0.74 -4.24 -10.62
CA GLY A 58 -1.81 -4.07 -9.63
C GLY A 58 -1.51 -3.05 -8.53
N PHE A 59 -0.31 -2.45 -8.55
CA PHE A 59 0.15 -1.45 -7.59
C PHE A 59 0.84 -0.29 -8.33
N PHE A 60 0.70 0.92 -7.80
CA PHE A 60 1.32 2.12 -8.32
C PHE A 60 1.51 3.15 -7.21
N HIS A 61 2.39 4.11 -7.44
CA HIS A 61 2.55 5.27 -6.57
C HIS A 61 1.87 6.49 -7.17
N VAL A 62 1.49 7.44 -6.33
CA VAL A 62 0.98 8.74 -6.78
C VAL A 62 1.90 9.83 -6.21
N THR A 63 2.39 10.71 -7.09
CA THR A 63 3.17 11.89 -6.70
C THR A 63 2.47 13.18 -7.08
N ASN A 64 2.81 14.26 -6.38
CA ASN A 64 2.24 15.59 -6.59
C ASN A 64 0.70 15.62 -6.46
N SER A 65 0.14 14.73 -5.65
CA SER A 65 -1.25 14.84 -5.19
C SER A 65 -1.39 16.10 -4.33
N ALA A 66 -2.42 16.90 -4.58
CA ALA A 66 -2.69 18.19 -3.93
C ALA A 66 -2.95 18.12 -2.41
N SER A 67 -2.65 17.00 -1.76
CA SER A 67 -2.59 16.82 -0.31
C SER A 67 -1.59 17.80 0.28
N ALA A 68 -2.07 19.00 0.61
CA ALA A 68 -1.27 20.03 1.24
C ALA A 68 -0.54 19.44 2.45
N ARG A 69 0.79 19.38 2.39
CA ARG A 69 1.62 19.14 3.56
C ARG A 69 1.44 20.36 4.46
N LYS A 70 0.38 20.35 5.28
CA LYS A 70 0.23 21.37 6.32
C LYS A 70 1.41 21.18 7.27
N LYS A 71 2.33 22.15 7.22
CA LYS A 71 3.33 22.35 8.26
C LYS A 71 2.65 22.62 9.59
#